data_AF-A0A818L8Z1-F1
#
_entry.id   AF-A0A818L8Z1-F1
#
_cell.length_a   1.000
_cell.length_b   1.000
_cell.length_c   1.000
_cell.angle_alpha   90.00
_cell.angle_beta   90.00
_cell.angle_gamma   90.00
#
_symmetry.space_group_name_H-M   'P 1'
#
loop_
_entity.id
_entity.type
_entity.pdbx_description
1 polymer ?
#
loop_
_entity_poly.entity_id
_entity_poly.type
_entity_poly.pdbx_seq_one_letter_code
_entity_poly.pdbx_strand_id
1 'polypeptide(L)'
;MGARSSRPDINEWDWSEIEQMTGLSIQQIRDIQQECFQATENDGALNMDEFVNVYIRLYGEERQQDLQQQTVRAFETFDRDRSGTLSFDEFLNAIVMMNHDISRIDRIDYLIRQNNTYGRQQSDRRISSEYGHQIFRRLNDYYDLPPGTEHQCWKQIDLENLGYVTQEDIMDYISQQKAYNRHCHNLL
;
A
#
# COMPACT_ATOMS: atom_id res chain seq x y z
N MET A 1 -1.29 -14.96 26.27
CA MET A 1 -1.94 -15.80 25.24
C MET A 1 -2.83 -14.88 24.42
N GLY A 2 -2.29 -14.27 23.37
CA GLY A 2 -3.04 -13.35 22.51
C GLY A 2 -3.92 -14.17 21.56
N ALA A 3 -5.21 -13.86 21.50
CA ALA A 3 -6.12 -14.47 20.55
C ALA A 3 -5.61 -14.15 19.14
N ARG A 4 -5.28 -15.20 18.39
CA ARG A 4 -4.88 -15.14 16.98
C ARG A 4 -6.04 -14.55 16.19
N SER A 5 -5.70 -13.58 15.34
CA SER A 5 -6.59 -12.83 14.46
C SER A 5 -7.59 -13.78 13.81
N SER A 6 -8.87 -13.52 14.05
CA SER A 6 -9.97 -14.23 13.39
C SER A 6 -9.92 -13.92 11.89
N ARG A 7 -10.43 -14.84 11.06
CA ARG A 7 -10.63 -14.67 9.61
C ARG A 7 -10.92 -13.20 9.27
N PRO A 8 -10.23 -12.58 8.29
CA PRO A 8 -10.50 -11.19 7.94
C PRO A 8 -11.98 -11.04 7.61
N ASP A 9 -12.67 -10.13 8.30
CA ASP A 9 -14.09 -9.91 8.10
C ASP A 9 -14.28 -9.33 6.69
N ILE A 10 -14.77 -10.18 5.79
CA ILE A 10 -14.99 -9.88 4.36
C ILE A 10 -15.93 -8.68 4.14
N ASN A 11 -16.60 -8.21 5.19
CA ASN A 11 -17.50 -7.06 5.18
C ASN A 11 -16.82 -5.70 5.38
N GLU A 12 -15.51 -5.64 5.63
CA GLU A 12 -14.79 -4.37 5.84
C GLU A 12 -14.36 -3.68 4.54
N TRP A 13 -14.35 -4.39 3.41
CA TRP A 13 -13.82 -3.90 2.14
C TRP A 13 -14.94 -3.54 1.16
N ASP A 14 -14.99 -2.27 0.77
CA ASP A 14 -15.85 -1.82 -0.33
C ASP A 14 -15.17 -2.09 -1.68
N TRP A 15 -15.43 -3.27 -2.26
CA TRP A 15 -14.89 -3.65 -3.56
C TRP A 15 -15.20 -2.67 -4.69
N SER A 16 -16.33 -1.96 -4.58
CA SER A 16 -16.73 -0.96 -5.57
C SER A 16 -15.84 0.27 -5.48
N GLU A 17 -15.45 0.67 -4.27
CA GLU A 17 -14.48 1.75 -4.08
C GLU A 17 -13.10 1.35 -4.62
N ILE A 18 -12.65 0.12 -4.35
CA ILE A 18 -11.37 -0.36 -4.88
C ILE A 18 -11.37 -0.34 -6.40
N GLU A 19 -12.43 -0.84 -7.05
CA GLU A 19 -12.58 -0.81 -8.51
C GLU A 19 -12.54 0.62 -9.06
N GLN A 20 -13.27 1.55 -8.43
CA GLN A 20 -13.28 2.96 -8.83
C GLN A 20 -11.91 3.64 -8.71
N MET A 21 -11.15 3.31 -7.66
CA MET A 21 -9.84 3.92 -7.41
C MET A 21 -8.73 3.30 -8.26
N THR A 22 -8.75 1.99 -8.45
CA THR A 22 -7.63 1.23 -9.02
C THR A 22 -7.86 0.80 -10.46
N GLY A 23 -9.11 0.80 -10.93
CA GLY A 23 -9.50 0.21 -12.21
C GLY A 23 -9.48 -1.32 -12.24
N LEU A 24 -9.12 -1.98 -11.12
CA LEU A 24 -9.23 -3.43 -11.00
C LEU A 24 -10.70 -3.82 -10.97
N SER A 25 -11.12 -4.66 -11.90
CA SER A 25 -12.47 -5.19 -11.88
C SER A 25 -12.74 -5.96 -10.59
N ILE A 26 -14.01 -5.99 -10.15
CA ILE A 26 -14.43 -6.81 -9.00
C ILE A 26 -13.98 -8.27 -9.15
N GLN A 27 -13.93 -8.81 -10.37
CA GLN A 27 -13.45 -10.17 -10.60
C GLN A 27 -11.95 -10.30 -10.32
N GLN A 28 -11.11 -9.37 -10.80
CA GLN A 28 -9.67 -9.37 -10.50
C GLN A 28 -9.41 -9.27 -8.99
N ILE A 29 -10.18 -8.45 -8.27
CA ILE A 29 -10.07 -8.31 -6.81
C ILE A 29 -10.43 -9.64 -6.12
N ARG A 30 -11.48 -10.32 -6.59
CA ARG A 30 -11.86 -11.67 -6.10
C ARG A 30 -10.80 -12.72 -6.39
N ASP A 31 -10.18 -12.67 -7.56
CA ASP A 31 -9.10 -13.60 -7.94
C ASP A 31 -7.88 -13.40 -7.02
N ILE A 32 -7.48 -12.15 -6.77
CA ILE A 32 -6.43 -11.80 -5.80
C ILE A 32 -6.75 -12.35 -4.41
N GLN A 33 -8.00 -12.16 -3.96
CA GLN A 33 -8.47 -12.67 -2.67
C GLN A 33 -8.40 -14.20 -2.61
N GLN A 34 -8.86 -14.88 -3.67
CA GLN A 34 -8.86 -16.33 -3.74
C GLN A 34 -7.44 -16.90 -3.70
N GLU A 35 -6.49 -16.33 -4.46
CA GLU A 35 -5.10 -16.79 -4.46
C GLU A 35 -4.45 -16.60 -3.09
N CYS A 36 -4.70 -15.47 -2.41
CA CYS A 36 -4.24 -15.26 -1.03
C CYS A 36 -4.78 -16.32 -0.08
N PHE A 37 -6.09 -16.61 -0.12
CA PHE A 37 -6.68 -17.60 0.76
C PHE A 37 -6.20 -19.02 0.47
N GLN A 38 -5.96 -19.35 -0.79
CA GLN A 38 -5.39 -20.65 -1.13
C GLN A 38 -3.95 -20.81 -0.63
N ALA A 39 -3.15 -19.74 -0.68
CA ALA A 39 -1.76 -19.77 -0.25
C ALA A 39 -1.59 -19.76 1.28
N THR A 40 -2.51 -19.14 2.01
CA THR A 40 -2.44 -19.04 3.48
C THR A 40 -3.00 -20.24 4.22
N GLU A 41 -3.68 -21.18 3.53
CA GLU A 41 -4.37 -22.38 4.03
C GLU A 41 -5.08 -22.25 5.40
N ASN A 42 -4.31 -22.14 6.49
CA ASN A 42 -4.71 -22.23 7.90
C ASN A 42 -4.30 -21.03 8.79
N ASP A 43 -3.32 -20.20 8.40
CA ASP A 43 -2.84 -19.10 9.26
C ASP A 43 -3.41 -17.72 8.87
N GLY A 44 -3.89 -17.60 7.64
CA GLY A 44 -4.53 -16.38 7.12
C GLY A 44 -3.54 -15.24 6.83
N ALA A 45 -2.23 -15.49 6.78
CA ALA A 45 -1.22 -14.49 6.47
C ALA A 45 -0.10 -15.07 5.60
N LEU A 46 0.37 -14.30 4.60
CA LEU A 46 1.36 -14.78 3.65
C LEU A 46 2.78 -14.55 4.19
N ASN A 47 3.61 -15.58 4.27
CA ASN A 47 5.05 -15.38 4.38
C ASN A 47 5.65 -14.91 3.03
N MET A 48 6.94 -14.56 3.01
CA MET A 48 7.62 -14.05 1.80
C MET A 48 7.52 -15.01 0.61
N ASP A 49 7.73 -16.31 0.84
CA ASP A 49 7.71 -17.31 -0.25
C ASP A 49 6.31 -17.47 -0.82
N GLU A 50 5.29 -17.49 0.04
CA GLU A 50 3.87 -17.52 -0.37
C GLU A 50 3.48 -16.26 -1.13
N PHE A 51 3.92 -15.08 -0.67
CA PHE A 51 3.69 -13.81 -1.36
C PHE A 51 4.25 -13.83 -2.78
N VAL A 52 5.52 -14.24 -2.95
CA VAL A 52 6.15 -14.35 -4.28
C VAL A 52 5.39 -15.34 -5.16
N ASN A 53 5.02 -16.51 -4.63
CA ASN A 53 4.30 -17.53 -5.38
C ASN A 53 2.88 -17.10 -5.80
N VAL A 54 2.16 -16.37 -4.93
CA VAL A 54 0.87 -15.77 -5.28
C VAL A 54 1.04 -14.70 -6.36
N TYR A 55 2.03 -13.83 -6.21
CA TYR A 55 2.30 -12.78 -7.19
C TYR A 55 2.59 -13.37 -8.59
N ILE A 56 3.44 -14.39 -8.67
CA ILE A 56 3.76 -15.09 -9.94
C ILE A 56 2.50 -15.71 -10.56
N ARG A 57 1.62 -16.33 -9.76
CA ARG A 57 0.37 -16.92 -10.27
C ARG A 57 -0.58 -15.88 -10.85
N LEU A 58 -0.66 -14.71 -10.23
CA LEU A 58 -1.55 -13.62 -10.67
C LEU A 58 -1.04 -12.91 -11.95
N TYR A 59 0.28 -12.70 -12.06
CA TYR A 59 0.84 -11.80 -13.08
C TYR A 59 1.87 -12.43 -14.04
N GLY A 60 2.31 -13.66 -13.77
CA GLY A 60 3.35 -14.35 -14.54
C GLY A 60 4.77 -13.89 -14.20
N GLU A 61 5.75 -14.78 -14.37
CA GLU A 61 7.16 -14.50 -14.08
C GLU A 61 7.79 -13.56 -15.11
N GLU A 62 7.46 -13.71 -16.40
CA GLU A 62 8.04 -12.92 -17.49
C GLU A 62 7.73 -11.43 -17.45
N ARG A 63 6.72 -11.00 -16.69
CA ARG A 63 6.28 -9.60 -16.64
C ARG A 63 7.13 -8.72 -15.74
N GLN A 64 8.06 -9.27 -14.95
CA GLN A 64 8.74 -8.51 -13.91
C GLN A 64 10.25 -8.73 -13.92
N GLN A 65 10.98 -7.79 -14.54
CA GLN A 65 12.39 -7.59 -14.21
C GLN A 65 12.51 -7.31 -12.71
N ASP A 66 13.59 -7.75 -12.07
CA ASP A 66 13.84 -7.50 -10.64
C ASP A 66 12.73 -7.97 -9.68
N LEU A 67 11.90 -8.95 -10.06
CA LEU A 67 10.78 -9.45 -9.25
C LEU A 67 11.17 -9.66 -7.77
N GLN A 68 12.31 -10.31 -7.53
CA GLN A 68 12.86 -10.56 -6.19
C GLN A 68 13.06 -9.27 -5.39
N GLN A 69 13.65 -8.23 -5.98
CA GLN A 69 13.88 -6.97 -5.27
C GLN A 69 12.56 -6.24 -5.01
N GLN A 70 11.63 -6.26 -5.98
CA GLN A 70 10.33 -5.64 -5.84
C GLN A 70 9.48 -6.32 -4.77
N THR A 71 9.44 -7.66 -4.74
CA THR A 71 8.67 -8.41 -3.76
C THR A 71 9.25 -8.24 -2.35
N VAL A 72 10.59 -8.29 -2.21
CA VAL A 72 11.23 -8.03 -0.90
C VAL A 72 10.88 -6.63 -0.39
N ARG A 73 11.05 -5.61 -1.24
CA ARG A 73 10.75 -4.23 -0.85
C ARG A 73 9.27 -4.03 -0.52
N ALA A 74 8.37 -4.58 -1.34
CA ALA A 74 6.93 -4.49 -1.08
C ALA A 74 6.57 -5.19 0.24
N PHE A 75 7.07 -6.40 0.47
CA PHE A 75 6.81 -7.15 1.69
C PHE A 75 7.27 -6.38 2.93
N GLU A 76 8.52 -5.89 2.95
CA GLU A 76 9.05 -5.11 4.08
C GLU A 76 8.31 -3.78 4.30
N THR A 77 7.80 -3.16 3.22
CA THR A 77 7.05 -1.90 3.30
C THR A 77 5.64 -2.09 3.87
N PHE A 78 4.99 -3.20 3.50
CA PHE A 78 3.57 -3.42 3.81
C PHE A 78 3.31 -4.35 5.00
N ASP A 79 4.31 -5.07 5.51
CA ASP A 79 4.28 -5.72 6.83
C ASP A 79 4.32 -4.65 7.95
N ARG A 80 3.16 -4.01 8.22
CA ARG A 80 3.09 -2.80 9.05
C ARG A 80 3.30 -3.13 10.52
N ASP A 81 2.84 -4.30 10.95
CA ASP A 81 2.97 -4.78 12.32
C ASP A 81 4.30 -5.53 12.57
N ARG A 82 5.10 -5.75 11.51
CA ARG A 82 6.38 -6.46 11.53
C ARG A 82 6.23 -7.90 12.04
N SER A 83 5.13 -8.53 11.67
CA SER A 83 4.86 -9.93 12.01
C SER A 83 5.76 -10.91 11.25
N GLY A 84 6.41 -10.47 10.17
CA GLY A 84 7.12 -11.33 9.24
C GLY A 84 6.19 -12.06 8.28
N THR A 85 4.92 -11.64 8.22
CA THR A 85 3.86 -12.15 7.34
C THR A 85 2.98 -11.00 6.88
N LEU A 86 2.27 -11.14 5.77
CA LEU A 86 1.30 -10.15 5.30
C LEU A 86 -0.11 -10.64 5.59
N SER A 87 -0.87 -9.89 6.38
CA SER A 87 -2.33 -10.06 6.41
C SER A 87 -2.92 -9.77 5.02
N PHE A 88 -4.16 -10.21 4.76
CA PHE A 88 -4.80 -9.99 3.46
C PHE A 88 -4.82 -8.50 3.05
N ASP A 89 -5.01 -7.59 4.00
CA ASP A 89 -5.04 -6.15 3.71
C ASP A 89 -3.66 -5.57 3.38
N GLU A 90 -2.61 -6.09 4.01
CA GLU A 90 -1.23 -5.73 3.70
C GLU A 90 -0.81 -6.29 2.34
N PHE A 91 -1.19 -7.53 2.07
CA PHE A 91 -1.01 -8.16 0.78
C PHE A 91 -1.72 -7.40 -0.34
N LEU A 92 -2.98 -7.01 -0.16
CA LEU A 92 -3.73 -6.26 -1.18
C LEU A 92 -3.09 -4.89 -1.45
N ASN A 93 -2.63 -4.20 -0.41
CA ASN A 93 -1.86 -2.96 -0.55
C ASN A 93 -0.56 -3.18 -1.35
N ALA A 94 0.18 -4.25 -1.08
CA ALA A 94 1.39 -4.61 -1.81
C ALA A 94 1.10 -4.89 -3.29
N ILE A 95 0.07 -5.69 -3.59
CA ILE A 95 -0.34 -6.02 -4.96
C ILE A 95 -0.73 -4.79 -5.75
N VAL A 96 -1.55 -3.90 -5.17
CA VAL A 96 -1.94 -2.65 -5.84
C VAL A 96 -0.70 -1.78 -6.11
N MET A 97 0.20 -1.63 -5.14
CA MET A 97 1.41 -0.81 -5.30
C MET A 97 2.38 -1.34 -6.36
N MET A 98 2.49 -2.66 -6.49
CA MET A 98 3.31 -3.33 -7.49
C MET A 98 2.64 -3.44 -8.87
N ASN A 99 1.34 -3.16 -8.99
CA ASN A 99 0.65 -3.25 -10.27
C ASN A 99 0.89 -2.00 -11.12
N HIS A 100 1.80 -2.12 -12.10
CA HIS A 100 2.20 -1.02 -12.97
C HIS A 100 1.17 -0.65 -14.05
N ASP A 101 0.11 -1.46 -14.24
CA ASP A 101 -1.03 -1.08 -15.08
C ASP A 101 -1.90 -0.01 -14.41
N ILE A 102 -1.80 0.12 -13.08
CA ILE A 102 -2.44 1.18 -12.30
C ILE A 102 -1.51 2.40 -12.26
N SER A 103 -2.08 3.59 -12.50
CA SER A 103 -1.28 4.82 -12.41
C SER A 103 -0.68 4.94 -11.01
N ARG A 104 0.54 5.47 -10.93
CA ARG A 104 1.21 5.64 -9.63
C ARG A 104 0.36 6.46 -8.65
N ILE A 105 -0.27 7.53 -9.15
CA ILE A 105 -1.08 8.42 -8.32
C ILE A 105 -2.27 7.64 -7.76
N ASP A 106 -2.93 6.82 -8.58
CA ASP A 106 -4.07 6.01 -8.12
C ASP A 106 -3.65 4.94 -7.10
N ARG A 107 -2.46 4.32 -7.28
CA ARG A 107 -1.90 3.38 -6.30
C ARG A 107 -1.65 4.03 -4.94
N ILE A 108 -1.06 5.23 -4.93
CA ILE A 108 -0.76 5.98 -3.72
C ILE A 108 -2.06 6.50 -3.07
N ASP A 109 -3.00 7.01 -3.87
CA ASP A 109 -4.30 7.49 -3.38
C ASP A 109 -5.09 6.36 -2.71
N TYR A 110 -5.10 5.18 -3.35
CA TYR A 110 -5.65 3.95 -2.79
C TYR A 110 -5.00 3.62 -1.45
N LEU A 111 -3.67 3.55 -1.40
CA LEU A 111 -2.94 3.17 -0.19
C LEU A 111 -3.27 4.10 0.98
N ILE A 112 -3.24 5.41 0.75
CA ILE A 112 -3.55 6.41 1.78
C ILE A 112 -4.98 6.22 2.26
N ARG A 113 -5.93 6.04 1.34
CA ARG A 113 -7.35 5.94 1.69
C ARG A 113 -7.68 4.68 2.47
N GLN A 114 -7.19 3.52 2.04
CA GLN A 114 -7.48 2.25 2.72
C GLN A 114 -6.93 2.23 4.14
N ASN A 115 -5.83 2.92 4.39
CA ASN A 115 -5.18 2.95 5.69
C ASN A 115 -5.61 4.17 6.55
N ASN A 116 -6.39 5.12 6.01
CA ASN A 116 -6.91 6.29 6.73
C ASN A 116 -8.25 6.01 7.43
N THR A 117 -8.27 5.05 8.36
CA THR A 117 -9.51 4.64 9.06
C THR A 117 -10.18 5.81 9.79
N TYR A 118 -9.39 6.71 10.39
CA TYR A 118 -9.87 7.91 11.06
C TYR A 118 -10.49 8.90 10.06
N GLY A 119 -9.76 9.29 9.01
CA GLY A 119 -10.24 10.26 8.03
C GLY A 119 -11.43 9.75 7.22
N ARG A 120 -11.58 8.44 7.02
CA ARG A 120 -12.78 7.85 6.39
C ARG A 120 -14.08 8.16 7.13
N GLN A 121 -14.02 8.41 8.44
CA GLN A 121 -15.18 8.81 9.24
C GLN A 121 -15.44 10.31 9.22
N GLN A 122 -14.50 11.11 8.70
CA GLN A 122 -14.57 12.57 8.65
C GLN A 122 -14.98 13.04 7.26
N SER A 123 -15.76 14.13 7.19
CA SER A 123 -16.23 14.67 5.91
C SER A 123 -15.11 15.22 5.02
N ASP A 124 -14.00 15.64 5.62
CA ASP A 124 -12.86 16.26 4.94
C ASP A 124 -11.64 15.33 4.81
N ARG A 125 -11.77 14.06 5.21
CA ARG A 125 -10.73 13.03 5.07
C ARG A 125 -9.38 13.46 5.65
N ARG A 126 -9.40 14.17 6.77
CA ARG A 126 -8.19 14.63 7.47
C ARG A 126 -7.20 13.50 7.74
N ILE A 127 -5.93 13.87 7.63
CA ILE A 127 -4.76 13.06 7.95
C ILE A 127 -4.01 13.82 9.03
N SER A 128 -3.84 13.19 10.20
CA SER A 128 -3.05 13.76 11.29
C SER A 128 -1.56 13.79 10.93
N SER A 129 -0.79 14.65 11.59
CA SER A 129 0.66 14.69 11.42
C SER A 129 1.31 13.34 11.68
N GLU A 130 0.89 12.62 12.72
CA GLU A 130 1.43 11.29 13.03
C GLU A 130 1.22 10.32 11.86
N TYR A 131 0.01 10.24 11.33
CA TYR A 131 -0.29 9.33 10.23
C TYR A 131 0.34 9.81 8.91
N GLY A 132 0.41 11.11 8.66
CA GLY A 132 1.12 11.69 7.52
C GLY A 132 2.61 11.36 7.48
N HIS A 133 3.29 11.41 8.63
CA HIS A 133 4.68 10.96 8.72
C HIS A 133 4.81 9.46 8.43
N GLN A 134 3.84 8.63 8.84
CA GLN A 134 3.84 7.20 8.51
C GLN A 134 3.64 6.96 7.01
N ILE A 135 2.75 7.71 6.36
CA ILE A 135 2.56 7.66 4.90
C ILE A 135 3.88 7.97 4.19
N PHE A 136 4.49 9.12 4.50
CA PHE A 136 5.73 9.52 3.84
C PHE A 136 6.88 8.58 4.13
N ARG A 137 7.00 8.05 5.37
CA ARG A 137 8.04 7.06 5.67
C ARG A 137 7.91 5.82 4.78
N ARG A 138 6.70 5.24 4.68
CA ARG A 138 6.45 4.07 3.83
C ARG A 138 6.72 4.34 2.37
N LEU A 139 6.30 5.51 1.87
CA LEU A 139 6.59 5.92 0.49
C LEU A 139 8.09 6.13 0.29
N ASN A 140 8.79 6.74 1.25
CA ASN A 140 10.23 6.92 1.18
C ASN A 140 10.97 5.59 1.14
N ASP A 141 10.60 4.64 1.99
CA ASP A 141 11.19 3.30 1.99
C ASP A 141 10.93 2.60 0.65
N TYR A 142 9.72 2.69 0.11
CA TYR A 142 9.36 2.11 -1.18
C TYR A 142 10.08 2.75 -2.38
N TYR A 143 10.26 4.07 -2.37
CA TYR A 143 10.91 4.85 -3.43
C TYR A 143 12.41 5.10 -3.19
N ASP A 144 12.99 4.44 -2.18
CA ASP A 144 14.39 4.52 -1.79
C ASP A 144 14.85 5.97 -1.57
N LEU A 145 14.13 6.68 -0.71
CA LEU A 145 14.44 8.03 -0.29
C LEU A 145 15.11 8.02 1.09
N PRO A 146 16.00 8.99 1.36
CA PRO A 146 16.73 9.02 2.62
C PRO A 146 15.80 9.06 3.85
N PRO A 147 16.13 8.34 4.94
CA PRO A 147 15.40 8.44 6.20
C PRO A 147 15.31 9.90 6.70
N GLY A 148 14.17 10.27 7.28
CA GLY A 148 13.91 11.63 7.75
C GLY A 148 13.36 12.57 6.69
N THR A 149 13.31 12.15 5.42
CA THR A 149 12.66 12.91 4.34
C THR A 149 11.17 13.15 4.63
N GLU A 150 10.52 12.27 5.42
CA GLU A 150 9.10 12.41 5.78
C GLU A 150 8.81 13.72 6.52
N HIS A 151 9.74 14.20 7.35
CA HIS A 151 9.59 15.47 8.07
C HIS A 151 9.67 16.67 7.13
N GLN A 152 10.51 16.57 6.09
CA GLN A 152 10.64 17.61 5.08
C GLN A 152 9.41 17.66 4.17
N CYS A 153 8.87 16.51 3.80
CA CYS A 153 7.61 16.41 3.07
C CYS A 153 6.47 17.01 3.90
N TRP A 154 6.30 16.58 5.15
CA TRP A 154 5.23 17.08 6.02
C TRP A 154 5.27 18.61 6.17
N LYS A 155 6.46 19.17 6.43
CA LYS A 155 6.65 20.61 6.60
C LYS A 155 6.29 21.43 5.36
N GLN A 156 6.36 20.86 4.17
CA GLN A 156 5.99 21.54 2.93
C GLN A 156 4.49 21.60 2.69
N ILE A 157 3.70 20.83 3.44
CA ILE A 157 2.25 20.69 3.27
C ILE A 157 1.52 21.34 4.45
N ASP A 158 1.94 21.04 5.69
CA ASP A 158 1.38 21.63 6.91
C ASP A 158 2.04 22.99 7.22
N LEU A 159 1.92 23.94 6.29
CA LEU A 159 2.59 25.25 6.35
C LEU A 159 2.13 26.11 7.54
N GLU A 160 0.87 25.96 7.92
CA GLU A 160 0.27 26.67 9.05
C GLU A 160 0.49 25.95 10.40
N ASN A 161 1.15 24.79 10.39
CA ASN A 161 1.40 23.95 11.56
C ASN A 161 0.11 23.63 12.33
N LEU A 162 -0.93 23.26 11.58
CA LEU A 162 -2.23 22.85 12.10
C LEU A 162 -2.17 21.45 12.70
N GLY A 163 -1.15 20.66 12.35
CA GLY A 163 -0.98 19.29 12.81
C GLY A 163 -1.87 18.29 12.05
N TYR A 164 -2.54 18.73 10.98
CA TYR A 164 -3.29 17.89 10.06
C TYR A 164 -3.32 18.51 8.66
N VAL A 165 -3.53 17.67 7.66
CA VAL A 165 -3.76 18.05 6.26
C VAL A 165 -4.89 17.18 5.69
N THR A 166 -5.35 17.46 4.48
CA THR A 166 -6.29 16.59 3.76
C THR A 166 -5.54 15.56 2.92
N GLN A 167 -6.26 14.52 2.48
CA GLN A 167 -5.74 13.58 1.49
C GLN A 167 -5.37 14.29 0.18
N GLU A 168 -6.16 15.28 -0.25
CA GLU A 168 -5.90 16.08 -1.45
C GLU A 168 -4.57 16.82 -1.36
N ASP A 169 -4.27 17.44 -0.20
CA ASP A 169 -2.99 18.14 0.01
C ASP A 169 -1.77 17.21 -0.16
N ILE A 170 -1.87 15.96 0.32
CA ILE A 170 -0.80 14.97 0.15
C ILE A 170 -0.67 14.55 -1.32
N MET A 171 -1.79 14.31 -2.01
CA MET A 171 -1.77 13.89 -3.40
C MET A 171 -1.22 14.99 -4.33
N ASP A 172 -1.64 16.24 -4.10
CA ASP A 172 -1.12 17.41 -4.80
C ASP A 172 0.38 17.56 -4.61
N TYR A 173 0.86 17.40 -3.37
CA TYR A 173 2.29 17.40 -3.08
C TYR A 173 3.03 16.30 -3.83
N ILE A 174 2.58 15.04 -3.71
CA ILE A 174 3.24 13.87 -4.30
C ILE A 174 3.31 13.99 -5.82
N SER A 175 2.23 14.48 -6.46
CA SER A 175 2.17 14.64 -7.92
C SER A 175 3.27 15.55 -8.48
N GLN A 176 3.75 16.50 -7.67
CA GLN A 176 4.79 17.46 -8.03
C GLN A 176 6.21 16.94 -7.75
N GLN A 177 6.39 15.91 -6.94
CA GLN A 177 7.71 15.41 -6.56
C GLN A 177 8.26 14.40 -7.56
N LYS A 178 9.37 14.77 -8.23
CA LYS A 178 10.11 13.86 -9.11
C LYS A 178 10.61 12.59 -8.40
N ALA A 179 10.86 12.69 -7.10
CA ALA A 179 11.30 11.59 -6.24
C ALA A 179 10.36 10.39 -6.28
N TYR A 180 9.05 10.64 -6.14
CA TYR A 180 8.00 9.63 -6.27
C TYR A 180 7.73 9.26 -7.73
N ASN A 181 8.23 10.03 -8.71
CA ASN A 181 8.05 9.75 -10.13
C ASN A 181 9.00 8.68 -10.70
N ARG A 182 9.98 8.21 -9.91
CA ARG A 182 10.94 7.19 -10.33
C ARG A 182 10.26 5.82 -10.48
N HIS A 183 10.55 5.13 -11.58
CA HIS A 183 10.23 3.71 -11.70
C HIS A 183 11.24 2.94 -10.86
N CYS A 184 10.80 1.94 -10.08
CA CYS A 184 11.68 1.14 -9.25
C CYS A 184 12.83 0.46 -10.05
N HIS A 185 12.66 0.25 -11.36
CA HIS A 185 13.69 -0.29 -12.27
C HIS A 185 14.84 0.65 -12.63
N ASN A 186 14.77 1.94 -12.34
CA ASN A 186 15.78 2.93 -12.75
C ASN A 186 16.61 3.48 -11.58
N LEU A 187 16.77 2.71 -10.50
CA LEU A 187 17.55 3.10 -9.31
C LEU A 187 19.01 2.57 -9.34
N LEU A 188 19.55 2.27 -10.52
CA LEU A 188 20.97 1.96 -10.74
C LEU A 188 21.67 3.07 -11.53
#